data_AF-A0A2Z5R166-F1
#
_entry.id   AF-A0A2Z5R166-F1
#
_cell.length_a   1.000
_cell.length_b   1.000
_cell.length_c   1.000
_cell.angle_alpha   90.00
_cell.angle_beta   90.00
_cell.angle_gamma   90.00
#
_symmetry.space_group_name_H-M   'P 1'
#
loop_
_entity.id
_entity.type
_entity.pdbx_description
1 polymer ?
#
loop_
_entity_poly.entity_id
_entity_poly.type
_entity_poly.pdbx_seq_one_letter_code
_entity_poly.pdbx_strand_id
1 'polypeptide(L)'
;MRSPIPSYLDDVLATVASDKTGELANYIPELAGVNPDRLGASIAMVDGELYGAGDVNEVFTIQSISKPFVYALALADRGFDKVLAKVGVEPSGEPFNEISLEDESGRPLNPMINAGAITTHSLVGAEI
;
A
#
# COMPACT_ATOMS: atom_id res chain seq x y z
N MET A 1 19.07 29.03 0.92
CA MET A 1 19.80 27.86 0.37
C MET A 1 18.77 26.96 -0.28
N ARG A 2 19.03 26.34 -1.45
CA ARG A 2 18.10 25.33 -2.00
C ARG A 2 18.27 24.03 -1.21
N SER A 3 17.18 23.32 -0.94
CA SER A 3 17.20 22.01 -0.29
C SER A 3 18.03 21.02 -1.14
N PRO A 4 18.87 20.16 -0.52
CA PRO A 4 19.62 19.14 -1.25
C PRO A 4 18.76 17.94 -1.67
N ILE A 5 17.52 17.84 -1.17
CA ILE A 5 16.66 16.66 -1.34
C ILE A 5 16.36 16.34 -2.81
N PRO A 6 16.00 17.29 -3.70
CA PRO A 6 15.78 16.98 -5.11
C PRO A 6 17.00 16.34 -5.78
N SER A 7 18.19 16.91 -5.57
CA SER A 7 19.43 16.37 -6.14
C SER A 7 19.78 14.99 -5.57
N TYR A 8 19.53 14.78 -4.28
CA TYR A 8 19.69 13.46 -3.68
C TYR A 8 18.73 12.42 -4.28
N LEU A 9 17.47 12.79 -4.53
CA LEU A 9 16.52 11.90 -5.18
C LEU A 9 16.96 11.57 -6.62
N ASP A 10 17.42 12.55 -7.39
CA ASP A 10 17.98 12.33 -8.73
C ASP A 10 19.15 11.32 -8.69
N ASP A 11 20.08 11.48 -7.73
CA ASP A 11 21.23 10.58 -7.56
C ASP A 11 20.77 9.15 -7.20
N VAL A 12 19.82 9.00 -6.28
CA VAL A 12 19.26 7.70 -5.89
C VAL A 12 18.61 7.01 -7.09
N LEU A 13 17.78 7.74 -7.86
CA LEU A 13 17.14 7.17 -9.05
C LEU A 13 18.18 6.74 -10.09
N ALA A 14 19.24 7.53 -10.29
CA ALA A 14 20.34 7.17 -11.18
C ALA A 14 21.05 5.87 -10.74
N THR A 15 21.18 5.61 -9.45
CA THR A 15 21.83 4.36 -8.96
C THR A 15 21.06 3.08 -9.29
N VAL A 16 19.76 3.17 -9.51
CA VAL A 16 18.89 2.00 -9.77
C VAL A 16 18.35 1.95 -11.20
N ALA A 17 18.44 3.04 -11.97
CA ALA A 17 17.83 3.16 -13.30
C ALA A 17 18.30 2.11 -14.33
N SER A 18 19.50 1.54 -14.15
CA SER A 18 20.03 0.48 -15.02
C SER A 18 19.48 -0.91 -14.71
N ASP A 19 18.87 -1.12 -13.54
CA ASP A 19 18.23 -2.38 -13.20
C ASP A 19 16.93 -2.52 -14.00
N LYS A 20 16.91 -3.53 -14.88
CA LYS A 20 15.77 -3.88 -15.74
C LYS A 20 15.22 -5.27 -15.41
N THR A 21 15.55 -5.79 -14.23
CA THR A 21 15.05 -7.09 -13.76
C THR A 21 13.60 -6.99 -13.30
N GLY A 22 12.94 -8.15 -13.16
CA GLY A 22 11.52 -8.23 -12.82
C GLY A 22 10.60 -8.24 -14.04
N GLU A 23 9.31 -8.42 -13.79
CA GLU A 23 8.27 -8.46 -14.82
C GLU A 23 7.06 -7.67 -14.36
N LEU A 24 6.34 -7.07 -15.32
CA LEU A 24 5.07 -6.40 -15.03
C LEU A 24 4.03 -7.42 -14.55
N ALA A 25 3.18 -6.99 -13.62
CA ALA A 25 1.97 -7.72 -13.32
C ALA A 25 1.10 -7.82 -14.58
N ASN A 26 0.80 -9.05 -15.01
CA ASN A 26 0.18 -9.32 -16.31
C ASN A 26 -1.19 -10.01 -16.23
N TYR A 27 -1.77 -10.10 -15.02
CA TYR A 27 -3.06 -10.75 -14.80
C TYR A 27 -4.26 -9.93 -15.30
N ILE A 28 -4.07 -8.64 -15.60
CA ILE A 28 -5.03 -7.78 -16.31
C ILE A 28 -4.32 -6.89 -17.35
N PRO A 29 -4.98 -6.53 -18.47
CA PRO A 29 -4.37 -5.73 -19.54
C PRO A 29 -3.86 -4.35 -19.10
N GLU A 30 -4.57 -3.70 -18.18
CA GLU A 30 -4.25 -2.35 -17.68
C GLU A 30 -2.90 -2.31 -16.96
N LEU A 31 -2.49 -3.41 -16.33
CA LEU A 31 -1.17 -3.54 -15.69
C LEU A 31 -0.11 -4.04 -16.66
N ALA A 32 -0.48 -4.94 -17.57
CA ALA A 32 0.44 -5.50 -18.56
C ALA A 32 0.95 -4.45 -19.56
N GLY A 33 0.17 -3.41 -19.82
CA GLY A 33 0.47 -2.36 -20.81
C GLY A 33 1.23 -1.15 -20.25
N VAL A 34 1.61 -1.13 -18.97
CA VAL A 34 2.34 -0.01 -18.37
C VAL A 34 3.76 0.06 -18.92
N ASN A 35 4.30 1.27 -19.13
CA ASN A 35 5.71 1.44 -19.50
C ASN A 35 6.62 0.96 -18.34
N PRO A 36 7.43 -0.10 -18.52
CA PRO A 36 8.30 -0.64 -17.46
C PRO A 36 9.48 0.28 -17.12
N ASP A 37 9.79 1.28 -17.95
CA ASP A 37 10.88 2.23 -17.72
C ASP A 37 10.49 3.40 -16.80
N ARG A 38 9.25 3.44 -16.30
CA ARG A 38 8.77 4.48 -15.38
C ARG A 38 9.43 4.34 -14.02
N LEU A 39 10.03 5.42 -13.54
CA LEU A 39 10.73 5.46 -12.27
C LEU A 39 10.61 6.85 -11.62
N GLY A 40 10.10 6.89 -10.40
CA GLY A 40 9.96 8.15 -9.67
C GLY A 40 9.96 7.93 -8.16
N ALA A 41 10.37 8.96 -7.43
CA ALA A 41 10.37 8.98 -5.98
C ALA A 41 9.91 10.35 -5.48
N SER A 42 9.10 10.34 -4.41
CA SER A 42 8.57 11.54 -3.77
C SER A 42 8.73 11.46 -2.26
N ILE A 43 9.00 12.60 -1.62
CA ILE A 43 9.04 12.78 -0.17
C ILE A 43 8.05 13.87 0.20
N ALA A 44 7.11 13.54 1.08
CA ALA A 44 6.21 14.49 1.70
C ALA A 44 6.62 14.70 3.17
N MET A 45 6.94 15.96 3.52
CA MET A 45 7.31 16.34 4.87
C MET A 45 6.09 16.68 5.72
N VAL A 46 6.23 16.55 7.03
CA VAL A 46 5.16 16.83 8.01
C VAL A 46 4.76 18.32 8.07
N ASP A 47 5.61 19.21 7.57
CA ASP A 47 5.35 20.65 7.45
C ASP A 47 4.69 21.05 6.12
N GLY A 48 4.43 20.08 5.24
CA GLY A 48 3.78 20.29 3.95
C GLY A 48 4.74 20.50 2.78
N GLU A 49 6.06 20.50 2.99
CA GLU A 49 7.01 20.51 1.89
C GLU A 49 6.97 19.19 1.10
N LEU A 50 6.96 19.30 -0.24
CA LEU A 50 6.95 18.17 -1.15
C LEU A 50 8.19 18.22 -2.05
N TYR A 51 8.89 17.09 -2.14
CA TYR A 51 10.04 16.89 -3.00
C TYR A 51 9.78 15.70 -3.90
N GLY A 52 10.22 15.76 -5.16
CA GLY A 52 10.08 14.65 -6.10
C GLY A 52 11.10 14.70 -7.22
N ALA A 53 11.43 13.52 -7.75
CA ALA A 53 12.33 13.34 -8.89
C ALA A 53 11.84 12.16 -9.76
N GLY A 54 12.13 12.21 -11.07
CA GLY A 54 11.64 11.23 -12.05
C GLY A 54 10.16 11.41 -12.40
N ASP A 55 9.46 10.30 -12.67
CA ASP A 55 8.08 10.26 -13.19
C ASP A 55 7.00 10.48 -12.10
N VAL A 56 7.17 11.48 -11.23
CA VAL A 56 6.32 11.68 -10.03
C VAL A 56 4.87 12.09 -10.31
N ASN A 57 4.57 12.57 -11.52
CA ASN A 57 3.22 12.95 -11.92
C ASN A 57 2.47 11.82 -12.63
N GLU A 58 3.11 10.66 -12.80
CA GLU A 58 2.47 9.52 -13.43
C GLU A 58 1.46 8.87 -12.48
N VAL A 59 0.24 8.68 -12.97
CA VAL A 59 -0.84 8.08 -12.19
C VAL A 59 -0.82 6.56 -12.38
N PHE A 60 -0.96 5.83 -11.28
CA PHE A 60 -1.11 4.38 -11.28
C PHE A 60 -2.13 3.94 -10.22
N THR A 61 -2.65 2.73 -10.38
CA THR A 61 -3.56 2.14 -9.38
C THR A 61 -2.81 1.90 -8.07
N ILE A 62 -3.35 2.35 -6.94
CA ILE A 62 -2.71 2.18 -5.63
C ILE A 62 -2.63 0.70 -5.17
N GLN A 63 -3.44 -0.20 -5.74
CA GLN A 63 -3.43 -1.65 -5.43
C GLN A 63 -3.50 -1.92 -3.91
N SER A 64 -2.75 -2.90 -3.39
CA SER A 64 -2.72 -3.25 -1.96
C SER A 64 -2.18 -2.14 -1.05
N ILE A 65 -1.59 -1.07 -1.59
CA ILE A 65 -1.23 0.12 -0.79
C ILE A 65 -2.49 0.80 -0.24
N SER A 66 -3.69 0.51 -0.77
CA SER A 66 -4.98 0.98 -0.23
C SER A 66 -5.31 0.45 1.18
N LYS A 67 -4.82 -0.74 1.55
CA LYS A 67 -5.22 -1.47 2.78
C LYS A 67 -5.03 -0.69 4.08
N PRO A 68 -3.87 -0.06 4.35
CA PRO A 68 -3.70 0.75 5.56
C PRO A 68 -4.68 1.92 5.66
N PHE A 69 -5.05 2.55 4.54
CA PHE A 69 -6.02 3.65 4.54
C PHE A 69 -7.43 3.17 4.89
N VAL A 70 -7.85 2.03 4.32
CA VAL A 70 -9.16 1.44 4.64
C VAL A 70 -9.20 0.98 6.11
N TYR A 71 -8.09 0.45 6.64
CA TYR A 71 -7.97 0.09 8.05
C TYR A 71 -8.08 1.29 8.99
N ALA A 72 -7.38 2.38 8.68
CA ALA A 72 -7.50 3.63 9.44
C ALA A 72 -8.93 4.17 9.42
N LEU A 73 -9.62 4.10 8.27
CA LEU A 73 -11.00 4.54 8.15
C LEU A 73 -11.97 3.66 8.97
N ALA A 74 -11.84 2.34 8.89
CA ALA A 74 -12.65 1.42 9.69
C ALA A 74 -12.47 1.65 11.21
N LEU A 75 -11.23 1.92 11.65
CA LEU A 75 -10.94 2.29 13.04
C LEU A 75 -11.58 3.62 13.43
N ALA A 76 -11.57 4.61 12.54
CA ALA A 76 -12.22 5.89 12.79
C ALA A 76 -13.75 5.75 12.89
N ASP A 77 -14.35 4.92 12.04
CA ASP A 77 -15.81 4.74 11.99
C ASP A 77 -16.35 3.85 13.12
N ARG A 78 -15.60 2.81 13.53
CA ARG A 78 -16.10 1.77 14.45
C ARG A 78 -15.38 1.73 15.81
N GLY A 79 -14.22 2.37 15.91
CA GLY A 79 -13.33 2.24 17.06
C GLY A 79 -12.59 0.91 17.10
N PHE A 80 -11.57 0.83 17.97
CA PHE A 80 -10.67 -0.32 18.07
C PHE A 80 -11.41 -1.62 18.39
N ASP A 81 -12.26 -1.64 19.41
CA ASP A 81 -12.88 -2.88 19.90
C ASP A 81 -13.66 -3.61 18.80
N LYS A 82 -14.46 -2.88 18.03
CA LYS A 82 -15.29 -3.47 16.95
C LYS A 82 -14.45 -3.96 15.78
N VAL A 83 -13.39 -3.23 15.43
CA VAL A 83 -12.48 -3.64 14.34
C VAL A 83 -11.65 -4.84 14.77
N LEU A 84 -11.04 -4.78 15.96
CA LEU A 84 -10.20 -5.85 16.47
C LEU A 84 -11.00 -7.13 16.75
N ALA A 85 -12.31 -7.06 17.02
CA ALA A 85 -13.17 -8.25 17.08
C ALA A 85 -13.32 -8.97 15.72
N LYS A 86 -12.92 -8.34 14.60
CA LYS A 86 -13.15 -8.83 13.22
C LYS A 86 -11.88 -8.96 12.39
N VAL A 87 -10.79 -8.30 12.75
CA VAL A 87 -9.48 -8.44 12.12
C VAL A 87 -8.38 -8.34 13.17
N GLY A 88 -7.41 -9.23 13.12
CA GLY A 88 -6.28 -9.24 14.06
C GLY A 88 -5.21 -8.20 13.73
N VAL A 89 -4.08 -8.31 14.42
CA VAL A 89 -2.87 -7.49 14.20
C VAL A 89 -1.60 -8.34 14.09
N GLU A 90 -1.74 -9.66 14.08
CA GLU A 90 -0.60 -10.59 14.06
C GLU A 90 -0.04 -10.72 12.64
N PRO A 91 1.29 -10.74 12.48
CA PRO A 91 1.90 -11.01 11.18
C PRO A 91 1.49 -12.41 10.73
N SER A 92 1.08 -12.56 9.48
CA SER A 92 0.59 -13.85 9.01
C SER A 92 1.70 -14.88 8.80
N GLY A 93 2.96 -14.46 8.64
CA GLY A 93 4.12 -15.34 8.34
C GLY A 93 4.06 -16.04 6.98
N GLU A 94 2.85 -16.33 6.52
CA GLU A 94 2.53 -17.05 5.29
C GLU A 94 2.52 -16.15 4.05
N PRO A 95 2.75 -16.74 2.86
CA PRO A 95 2.60 -16.07 1.59
C PRO A 95 1.24 -15.37 1.47
N PHE A 96 1.21 -14.22 0.81
CA PHE A 96 0.02 -13.36 0.64
C PHE A 96 -1.25 -14.07 0.12
N ASN A 97 -1.08 -15.19 -0.59
CA ASN A 97 -2.16 -15.96 -1.20
C ASN A 97 -2.69 -17.11 -0.33
N GLU A 98 -2.12 -17.33 0.86
CA GLU A 98 -2.67 -18.30 1.80
C GLU A 98 -3.84 -17.71 2.60
N ILE A 99 -4.81 -18.57 2.91
CA ILE A 99 -5.96 -18.19 3.74
C ILE A 99 -5.48 -18.15 5.19
N SER A 100 -4.90 -17.03 5.60
CA SER A 100 -4.42 -16.83 6.97
C SER A 100 -5.56 -16.34 7.87
N LEU A 101 -6.28 -17.29 8.46
CA LEU A 101 -7.35 -17.07 9.43
C LEU A 101 -6.97 -17.71 10.76
N GLU A 102 -7.43 -17.12 11.87
CA GLU A 102 -7.38 -17.78 13.17
C GLU A 102 -8.26 -19.04 13.17
N ASP A 103 -7.69 -20.16 13.63
CA ASP A 103 -8.32 -21.48 13.57
C ASP A 103 -9.72 -21.52 14.22
N GLU A 104 -9.90 -20.83 15.35
CA GLU A 104 -11.15 -20.88 16.12
C GLU A 104 -12.17 -19.83 15.68
N SER A 105 -11.71 -18.60 15.43
CA SER A 105 -12.58 -17.45 15.22
C SER A 105 -12.88 -17.18 13.74
N GLY A 106 -12.07 -17.74 12.83
CA GLY A 106 -12.08 -17.39 11.40
C GLY A 106 -11.69 -15.93 11.13
N ARG A 107 -11.17 -15.21 12.14
CA ARG A 107 -10.73 -13.83 12.03
C ARG A 107 -9.45 -13.77 11.19
N PRO A 108 -9.37 -12.93 10.14
CA PRO A 108 -8.11 -12.74 9.43
C PRO A 108 -7.02 -12.19 10.34
N LEU A 109 -5.80 -12.69 10.19
CA LEU A 109 -4.71 -12.37 11.13
C LEU A 109 -4.32 -10.88 11.17
N ASN A 110 -4.43 -10.17 10.06
CA ASN A 110 -4.14 -8.73 9.99
C ASN A 110 -4.86 -8.07 8.80
N PRO A 111 -5.01 -6.73 8.78
CA PRO A 111 -5.66 -6.02 7.67
C PRO A 111 -4.83 -5.96 6.37
N MET A 112 -3.57 -6.41 6.37
CA MET A 112 -2.66 -6.29 5.22
C MET A 112 -2.76 -7.47 4.24
N ILE A 113 -3.27 -8.63 4.69
CA ILE A 113 -3.64 -9.73 3.80
C ILE A 113 -5.00 -9.48 3.12
N ASN A 114 -5.31 -10.20 2.05
CA ASN A 114 -6.56 -10.00 1.31
C ASN A 114 -7.82 -10.24 2.14
N ALA A 115 -7.85 -11.32 2.92
CA ALA A 115 -9.00 -11.63 3.78
C ALA A 115 -9.25 -10.51 4.82
N GLY A 116 -8.17 -9.98 5.41
CA GLY A 116 -8.24 -8.87 6.35
C GLY A 116 -8.64 -7.57 5.69
N ALA A 117 -8.14 -7.27 4.50
CA ALA A 117 -8.54 -6.09 3.74
C ALA A 117 -10.03 -6.10 3.37
N ILE A 118 -10.55 -7.24 2.89
CA ILE A 118 -11.97 -7.43 2.56
C ILE A 118 -12.83 -7.26 3.82
N THR A 119 -12.42 -7.90 4.93
CA THR A 119 -13.12 -7.78 6.21
C THR A 119 -13.10 -6.35 6.74
N THR A 120 -11.97 -5.66 6.61
CA THR A 120 -11.84 -4.26 7.02
C THR A 120 -12.74 -3.35 6.19
N HIS A 121 -12.85 -3.60 4.88
CA HIS A 121 -13.70 -2.81 3.99
C HIS A 121 -15.19 -2.93 4.36
N SER A 122 -15.64 -4.09 4.84
CA SER A 122 -17.02 -4.27 5.30
C SER A 122 -17.35 -3.51 6.60
N LEU A 123 -16.33 -3.00 7.30
CA LEU A 123 -16.48 -2.25 8.54
C LEU A 123 -16.52 -0.73 8.32
N VAL A 124 -16.26 -0.24 7.11
CA VAL A 124 -16.33 1.21 6.80
C VAL A 124 -17.79 1.67 6.68
N GLY A 125 -18.06 2.91 7.08
CA GLY A 125 -19.36 3.58 6.93
C GLY A 125 -20.14 3.77 8.24
N ALA A 126 -21.32 4.38 8.15
CA ALA A 126 -22.20 4.61 9.29
C ALA A 126 -22.77 3.28 9.85
N GLU A 127 -23.21 3.27 11.12
CA GLU A 127 -24.11 2.21 11.58
C GLU A 127 -25.46 2.38 10.90
N ILE A 128 -25.98 1.28 10.35
CA ILE A 128 -27.36 1.18 9.85
C ILE A 128 -28.22 0.67 11.00
#